data_AF-A0A8J2NS71-F1
#
_entry.id   AF-A0A8J2NS71-F1
#
_cell.length_a   1.000
_cell.length_b   1.000
_cell.length_c   1.000
_cell.angle_alpha   90.00
_cell.angle_beta   90.00
_cell.angle_gamma   90.00
#
_symmetry.space_group_name_H-M   'P 1'
#
loop_
_entity.id
_entity.type
_entity.pdbx_description
1 polymer ?
#
loop_
_entity_poly.entity_id
_entity_poly.type
_entity_poly.pdbx_seq_one_letter_code
_entity_poly.pdbx_strand_id
1 'polypeptide(L)'
;NPNEHPIIDPNFLSHPDDMKVLLEGIEKTLKMTTETKAFKNIGARLTNSSFPGCEKFVHLSAEYWDCYARNFCHTMYHPSGTCRMGRSSGDPGAVVD
;
A
#
# COMPACT_ATOMS: atom_id res chain seq x y z
N ASN A 1 -0.08 -30.01 8.74
CA ASN A 1 -1.39 -30.68 8.93
C ASN A 1 -2.45 -29.87 8.17
N PRO A 2 -3.41 -30.44 7.42
CA PRO A 2 -4.42 -29.65 6.71
C PRO A 2 -5.34 -28.81 7.64
N ASN A 3 -5.37 -29.10 8.94
CA ASN A 3 -6.08 -28.29 9.95
C ASN A 3 -5.25 -27.14 10.52
N GLU A 4 -3.96 -27.02 10.16
CA GLU A 4 -3.12 -25.90 10.57
C GLU A 4 -3.24 -24.75 9.56
N HIS A 5 -3.23 -23.51 10.06
CA HIS A 5 -3.20 -22.35 9.18
C HIS A 5 -1.90 -22.32 8.37
N PRO A 6 -1.98 -21.99 7.07
CA PRO A 6 -0.79 -21.83 6.25
C PRO A 6 -0.03 -20.57 6.67
N ILE A 7 1.27 -20.56 6.38
CA ILE A 7 2.06 -19.33 6.40
C ILE A 7 1.63 -18.49 5.19
N ILE A 8 1.20 -17.27 5.44
CA ILE A 8 0.85 -16.29 4.41
C ILE A 8 1.85 -15.14 4.51
N ASP A 9 2.77 -15.09 3.56
CA ASP A 9 3.75 -14.01 3.45
C ASP A 9 3.62 -13.33 2.08
N PRO A 10 2.87 -12.21 2.00
CA PRO A 10 2.73 -11.45 0.76
C PRO A 10 3.97 -10.62 0.41
N ASN A 11 4.98 -10.56 1.30
CA ASN A 11 6.21 -9.80 1.12
C ASN A 11 5.97 -8.33 0.72
N PHE A 12 5.03 -7.67 1.40
CA PHE A 12 4.63 -6.29 1.11
C PHE A 12 5.81 -5.32 1.12
N LEU A 13 5.79 -4.34 0.20
CA LEU A 13 6.76 -3.25 0.10
C LEU A 13 8.21 -3.71 -0.15
N SER A 14 8.40 -4.95 -0.58
CA SER A 14 9.72 -5.52 -0.84
C SER A 14 10.35 -4.97 -2.11
N HIS A 15 9.56 -4.55 -3.08
CA HIS A 15 10.06 -3.89 -4.28
C HIS A 15 10.06 -2.36 -4.10
N PRO A 16 11.14 -1.64 -4.49
CA PRO A 16 11.21 -0.19 -4.30
C PRO A 16 10.09 0.58 -5.01
N ASP A 17 9.57 0.04 -6.12
CA ASP A 17 8.45 0.65 -6.84
C ASP A 17 7.15 0.64 -6.03
N ASP A 18 6.94 -0.32 -5.11
CA ASP A 18 5.75 -0.38 -4.26
C ASP A 18 5.64 0.90 -3.42
N MET A 19 6.74 1.26 -2.75
CA MET A 19 6.79 2.47 -1.93
C MET A 19 6.69 3.74 -2.79
N LYS A 20 7.40 3.77 -3.92
CA LYS A 20 7.36 4.92 -4.83
C LYS A 20 5.94 5.22 -5.30
N VAL A 21 5.22 4.22 -5.80
CA VAL A 21 3.85 4.39 -6.31
C VAL A 21 2.88 4.73 -5.17
N LEU A 22 3.05 4.16 -3.99
CA LEU A 22 2.24 4.50 -2.83
C LEU A 22 2.39 5.97 -2.43
N LEU A 23 3.62 6.49 -2.36
CA LEU A 23 3.87 7.90 -2.02
C LEU A 23 3.30 8.86 -3.07
N GLU A 24 3.41 8.53 -4.36
CA GLU A 24 2.77 9.29 -5.44
C GLU A 24 1.23 9.31 -5.29
N GLY A 25 0.64 8.18 -4.90
CA GLY A 25 -0.80 8.06 -4.61
C GLY A 25 -1.23 8.93 -3.44
N ILE A 26 -0.48 8.88 -2.33
CA ILE A 26 -0.72 9.69 -1.13
C ILE A 26 -0.67 11.18 -1.49
N GLU A 27 0.35 11.63 -2.21
CA GLU A 27 0.48 13.03 -2.62
C GLU A 27 -0.75 13.49 -3.42
N LYS A 28 -1.23 12.68 -4.37
CA LYS A 28 -2.45 12.98 -5.15
C LYS A 28 -3.68 13.06 -4.25
N THR A 29 -3.84 12.14 -3.31
CA THR A 29 -4.96 12.17 -2.37
C THR A 29 -4.92 13.41 -1.48
N LEU A 30 -3.74 13.82 -0.99
CA LEU A 30 -3.59 15.04 -0.19
C LEU A 30 -3.98 16.29 -0.97
N LYS A 31 -3.49 16.42 -2.22
CA LYS A 31 -3.89 17.52 -3.11
C LYS A 31 -5.39 17.53 -3.35
N MET A 32 -5.98 16.37 -3.65
CA MET A 32 -7.42 16.23 -3.84
C MET A 32 -8.22 16.70 -2.60
N THR A 33 -7.83 16.24 -1.41
CA THR A 33 -8.53 16.56 -0.15
C THR A 33 -8.32 18.01 0.30
N THR A 34 -7.19 18.64 -0.01
CA THR A 34 -6.86 19.99 0.48
C THR A 34 -7.14 21.11 -0.52
N GLU A 35 -7.10 20.84 -1.83
CA GLU A 35 -7.15 21.90 -2.84
C GLU A 35 -8.51 22.00 -3.54
N THR A 36 -9.27 20.92 -3.64
CA THR A 36 -10.52 20.89 -4.41
C THR A 36 -11.68 21.61 -3.72
N LYS A 37 -12.58 22.21 -4.51
CA LYS A 37 -13.79 22.87 -3.98
C LYS A 37 -14.72 21.89 -3.26
N ALA A 38 -14.85 20.66 -3.75
CA ALA A 38 -15.73 19.66 -3.15
C ALA A 38 -15.36 19.38 -1.68
N PHE A 39 -14.08 19.13 -1.39
CA PHE A 39 -13.61 18.90 -0.03
C PHE A 39 -13.62 20.18 0.82
N LYS A 40 -13.28 21.35 0.23
CA LYS A 40 -13.37 22.64 0.93
C LYS A 40 -14.79 22.98 1.38
N ASN A 41 -15.79 22.72 0.52
CA ASN A 41 -17.19 23.03 0.78
C ASN A 41 -17.79 22.22 1.94
N ILE A 42 -17.30 21.00 2.18
CA ILE A 42 -17.69 20.17 3.33
C ILE A 42 -16.82 20.43 4.57
N GLY A 43 -15.89 21.38 4.51
CA GLY A 43 -15.02 21.69 5.63
C GLY A 43 -14.00 20.60 5.97
N ALA A 44 -13.64 19.72 5.02
CA ALA A 44 -12.70 18.64 5.27
C ALA A 44 -11.32 19.15 5.72
N ARG A 45 -10.73 18.49 6.71
CA ARG A 45 -9.39 18.79 7.24
C ARG A 45 -8.62 17.49 7.44
N LEU A 46 -7.31 17.54 7.25
CA LEU A 46 -6.43 16.45 7.63
C LEU A 46 -6.32 16.41 9.16
N THR A 47 -6.10 15.20 9.70
CA THR A 47 -5.80 15.06 11.12
C THR A 47 -4.46 15.72 11.47
N ASN A 48 -4.41 16.37 12.62
CA ASN A 48 -3.16 16.91 13.18
C ASN A 48 -2.43 15.88 14.06
N SER A 49 -3.00 14.68 14.22
CA SER A 49 -2.35 13.61 14.97
C SER A 49 -1.33 12.90 14.10
N SER A 50 -0.10 12.79 14.58
CA SER A 50 0.92 11.95 13.96
C SER A 50 0.62 10.47 14.22
N PHE A 51 0.94 9.63 13.24
CA PHE A 51 0.80 8.18 13.37
C PHE A 51 1.81 7.63 14.40
N PRO A 52 1.40 6.69 15.27
CA PRO A 52 2.30 6.09 16.25
C PRO A 52 3.57 5.50 15.62
N GLY A 53 4.74 5.93 16.10
CA GLY A 53 6.06 5.52 15.60
C GLY A 53 6.64 6.41 14.49
N CYS A 54 5.89 7.38 13.99
CA CYS A 54 6.32 8.31 12.93
C CYS A 54 6.45 9.77 13.42
N GLU A 55 6.37 10.03 14.72
CA GLU A 55 6.36 11.36 15.34
C GLU A 55 7.67 12.15 15.14
N LYS A 56 8.78 11.44 14.86
CA LYS A 56 10.09 12.05 14.58
C LYS A 56 10.18 12.76 13.23
N PHE A 57 9.25 12.47 12.32
CA PHE A 57 9.21 13.07 10.98
C PHE A 57 8.30 14.29 10.96
N VAL A 58 8.60 15.24 10.08
CA VAL A 58 7.75 16.42 9.90
C VAL A 58 6.38 15.96 9.41
N HIS A 59 5.30 16.38 10.10
CA HIS A 59 3.94 15.95 9.77
C HIS A 59 3.61 16.22 8.30
N LEU A 60 3.06 15.21 7.62
CA LEU A 60 2.71 15.23 6.18
C LEU A 60 3.90 15.32 5.19
N SER A 61 5.15 15.22 5.65
CA SER A 61 6.33 15.10 4.77
C SER A 61 6.39 13.74 4.04
N ALA A 62 7.24 13.64 3.01
CA ALA A 62 7.45 12.38 2.31
C ALA A 62 8.00 11.28 3.24
N GLU A 63 8.92 11.64 4.15
CA GLU A 63 9.51 10.72 5.13
C GLU A 63 8.48 10.26 6.17
N TYR A 64 7.57 11.15 6.56
CA TYR A 64 6.42 10.79 7.40
C TYR A 64 5.53 9.75 6.70
N TRP A 65 5.24 9.94 5.42
CA TRP A 65 4.39 9.02 4.67
C TRP A 65 5.07 7.68 4.34
N ASP A 66 6.39 7.66 4.13
CA ASP A 66 7.14 6.40 4.03
C ASP A 66 7.05 5.60 5.34
N CYS A 67 7.27 6.27 6.49
CA CYS A 67 7.10 5.65 7.80
C CYS A 67 5.67 5.15 8.01
N TYR A 68 4.67 5.96 7.68
CA TYR A 68 3.26 5.59 7.78
C TYR A 68 2.97 4.33 6.97
N ALA A 69 3.39 4.31 5.69
CA ALA A 69 3.14 3.18 4.80
C ALA A 69 3.76 1.88 5.32
N ARG A 70 4.98 1.93 5.87
CA ARG A 70 5.64 0.75 6.45
C ARG A 70 4.93 0.19 7.67
N ASN A 71 4.29 1.03 8.48
CA ASN A 71 3.59 0.59 9.69
C ASN A 71 2.12 0.22 9.45
N PHE A 72 1.50 0.78 8.42
CA PHE A 72 0.06 0.63 8.18
C PHE A 72 -0.29 -0.25 6.97
N CYS A 73 0.67 -0.60 6.11
CA CYS A 73 0.41 -1.46 4.95
C CYS A 73 -0.13 -2.83 5.40
N HIS A 74 -1.27 -3.21 4.82
CA HIS A 74 -1.93 -4.48 5.05
C HIS A 74 -2.68 -4.91 3.79
N THR A 75 -3.16 -6.16 3.78
CA THR A 75 -3.92 -6.70 2.66
C THR A 75 -5.28 -6.02 2.49
N MET A 76 -5.70 -5.84 1.24
CA MET A 76 -7.09 -5.52 0.88
C MET A 76 -7.90 -6.79 0.55
N TYR A 77 -7.43 -7.96 1.00
CA TYR A 77 -8.03 -9.28 0.77
C TYR A 77 -8.11 -9.72 -0.70
N HIS A 78 -7.15 -9.30 -1.52
CA HIS A 78 -7.02 -9.70 -2.93
C HIS A 78 -5.77 -10.56 -3.21
N PRO A 79 -5.51 -11.67 -2.49
CA PRO A 79 -4.41 -12.56 -2.84
C PRO A 79 -4.67 -13.20 -4.20
N SER A 80 -3.66 -13.21 -5.07
CA SER A 80 -3.75 -13.79 -6.41
C SER A 80 -2.35 -14.21 -6.90
N GLY A 81 -2.30 -14.99 -7.98
CA GLY A 81 -1.04 -15.31 -8.66
C GLY A 81 -0.24 -16.50 -8.11
N THR A 82 -0.70 -17.17 -7.04
CA THR A 82 0.00 -18.35 -6.47
C THR A 82 0.04 -19.56 -7.41
N CYS A 83 -0.93 -19.67 -8.33
CA CYS A 83 -0.97 -20.66 -9.40
C CYS A 83 -1.07 -19.96 -10.76
N ARG A 84 0.00 -19.27 -11.18
CA ARG A 84 0.01 -18.48 -12.43
C ARG A 84 -0.23 -19.38 -13.67
N MET A 85 -1.12 -18.94 -14.56
CA MET A 85 -1.36 -19.54 -15.88
C MET A 85 -0.23 -19.19 -16.86
N GLY A 86 0.30 -20.19 -17.54
CA GLY A 86 1.40 -20.05 -18.51
C GLY A 86 0.93 -19.41 -19.81
N ARG A 87 1.85 -18.72 -20.49
CA ARG A 87 1.57 -18.19 -21.85
C ARG A 87 1.79 -19.24 -22.94
N SER A 88 2.54 -20.30 -22.63
CA SER A 88 2.83 -21.43 -23.50
C SER A 88 3.24 -22.63 -22.65
N SER A 89 3.21 -23.82 -23.24
CA SER A 89 3.49 -25.12 -22.61
C SER A 89 4.92 -25.30 -22.07
N GLY A 90 5.78 -24.28 -22.20
CA GLY A 90 7.15 -24.28 -21.68
C GLY A 90 7.48 -23.11 -20.76
N ASP A 91 6.48 -22.36 -20.28
CA ASP A 91 6.72 -21.26 -19.34
C ASP A 91 7.17 -21.83 -17.97
N PRO A 92 8.45 -21.65 -17.57
CA PRO A 92 9.00 -22.31 -16.38
C PRO A 92 8.40 -21.80 -15.07
N GLY A 93 7.71 -20.66 -15.08
CA GLY A 93 7.03 -20.10 -13.91
C GLY A 93 5.52 -20.32 -13.90
N ALA A 94 5.00 -21.23 -14.72
CA ALA A 94 3.58 -21.56 -14.78
C ALA A 94 3.24 -22.74 -13.86
N VAL A 95 2.02 -22.74 -13.33
CA VAL A 95 1.44 -23.87 -12.57
C VAL A 95 0.35 -24.57 -13.38
N VAL A 96 -0.34 -23.83 -14.25
CA VAL A 96 -1.39 -24.32 -15.15
C VAL A 96 -1.16 -23.78 -16.55
N ASP A 97 -1.71 -24.46 -17.56
CA ASP A 97 -1.64 -24.11 -18.98
C ASP A 97 -2.72 -23.12 -19.44
#